data_AF-A0A2V5TCJ7-F1
#
_entry.id   AF-A0A2V5TCJ7-F1
#
_cell.length_a   1.000
_cell.length_b   1.000
_cell.length_c   1.000
_cell.angle_alpha   90.00
_cell.angle_beta   90.00
_cell.angle_gamma   90.00
#
_symmetry.space_group_name_H-M   'P 1'
#
loop_
_entity.id
_entity.type
_entity.pdbx_description
1 polymer ?
#
loop_
_entity_poly.entity_id
_entity_poly.type
_entity_poly.pdbx_seq_one_letter_code
_entity_poly.pdbx_strand_id
1 'polypeptide(L)'
;MVTRLLHRCGLELGPESDLMPPQADNPEGFWEHLRFVALNDELLAALGGAWDLPPKPDESFTGQPLNPLRLKARLLIEGFAPANVWGWKDPRNSLTLPFWQDLLPGLRTLIVVRNPLEVAHSMRERNGTSYSFALRLWEIYNRRLVEVANEKDRLVTCYDAFFENTESELRRILQFAALKDTELRSAAALVSTRRRHTHFTIDD
;
A
#
# COMPACT_ATOMS: atom_id res chain seq x y z
N MET A 1 -3.50 9.25 -1.65
CA MET A 1 -3.48 9.75 -3.04
C MET A 1 -3.67 8.61 -4.05
N VAL A 2 -2.68 7.74 -4.29
CA VAL A 2 -2.73 6.73 -5.37
C VAL A 2 -3.97 5.84 -5.29
N THR A 3 -4.28 5.27 -4.12
CA THR A 3 -5.48 4.43 -3.91
C THR A 3 -6.78 5.15 -4.26
N ARG A 4 -6.90 6.44 -3.92
CA ARG A 4 -8.04 7.29 -4.30
C ARG A 4 -8.17 7.43 -5.81
N LEU A 5 -7.06 7.63 -6.53
CA LEU A 5 -7.07 7.73 -7.99
C LEU A 5 -7.55 6.44 -8.64
N LEU A 6 -7.07 5.28 -8.15
CA LEU A 6 -7.48 3.97 -8.66
C LEU A 6 -8.95 3.67 -8.34
N HIS A 7 -9.42 4.03 -7.14
CA HIS A 7 -10.82 3.89 -6.79
C HIS A 7 -11.74 4.70 -7.71
N ARG A 8 -11.35 5.94 -8.04
CA ARG A 8 -12.05 6.77 -9.04
C ARG A 8 -12.06 6.16 -10.43
N CYS A 9 -11.09 5.30 -10.75
CA CYS A 9 -11.03 4.55 -12.01
C CYS A 9 -11.65 3.14 -11.91
N GLY A 10 -12.41 2.85 -10.84
CA GLY A 10 -13.19 1.62 -10.70
C GLY A 10 -12.52 0.49 -9.91
N LEU A 11 -11.45 0.77 -9.15
CA LEU A 11 -10.92 -0.19 -8.16
C LEU A 11 -11.90 -0.31 -6.99
N GLU A 12 -12.51 -1.49 -6.82
CA GLU A 12 -13.31 -1.79 -5.64
C GLU A 12 -12.42 -1.89 -4.40
N LEU A 13 -12.79 -1.18 -3.34
CA LEU A 13 -12.03 -1.12 -2.08
C LEU A 13 -12.81 -1.72 -0.90
N GLY A 14 -14.06 -2.11 -1.10
CA GLY A 14 -14.97 -2.56 -0.05
C GLY A 14 -15.95 -1.45 0.33
N PRO A 15 -16.92 -1.77 1.20
CA PRO A 15 -17.91 -0.79 1.65
C PRO A 15 -17.22 0.37 2.37
N GLU A 16 -17.72 1.59 2.20
CA GLU A 16 -17.17 2.78 2.84
C GLU A 16 -17.09 2.66 4.37
N SER A 17 -18.00 1.89 4.99
CA SER A 17 -18.00 1.59 6.43
C SER A 17 -16.75 0.85 6.90
N ASP A 18 -16.09 0.12 6.00
CA ASP A 18 -14.88 -0.65 6.30
C ASP A 18 -13.60 0.11 5.92
N LEU A 19 -13.73 1.33 5.35
CA LEU A 19 -12.58 2.19 5.06
C LEU A 19 -12.23 3.05 6.28
N MET A 20 -10.93 3.16 6.54
CA MET A 20 -10.42 3.98 7.64
C MET A 20 -10.84 5.44 7.45
N PRO A 21 -11.49 6.04 8.47
CA PRO A 21 -11.95 7.42 8.37
C PRO A 21 -10.77 8.38 8.23
N PRO A 22 -10.96 9.53 7.55
CA PRO A 22 -9.97 10.59 7.53
C PRO A 22 -9.62 11.09 8.94
N GLN A 23 -8.39 11.52 9.13
CA GLN A 23 -7.89 12.11 10.38
C GLN A 23 -7.25 13.47 10.11
N ALA A 24 -6.94 14.23 11.16
CA ALA A 24 -6.40 15.59 11.02
C ALA A 24 -5.08 15.65 10.22
N ASP A 25 -4.25 14.62 10.35
CA ASP A 25 -2.98 14.43 9.63
C ASP A 25 -3.17 13.92 8.19
N ASN A 26 -4.34 13.35 7.87
CA ASN A 26 -4.71 12.91 6.53
C ASN A 26 -6.20 13.14 6.24
N PRO A 27 -6.62 14.40 5.99
CA PRO A 27 -8.02 14.78 5.84
C PRO A 27 -8.68 14.21 4.59
N GLU A 28 -7.90 13.71 3.63
CA GLU A 28 -8.40 13.05 2.42
C GLU A 28 -8.60 11.53 2.57
N GLY A 29 -8.38 11.00 3.77
CA GLY A 29 -8.56 9.59 4.07
C GLY A 29 -7.32 8.75 3.80
N PHE A 30 -7.18 7.66 4.54
CA PHE A 30 -6.10 6.70 4.38
C PHE A 30 -6.35 5.74 3.22
N TRP A 31 -7.63 5.55 2.85
CA TRP A 31 -8.06 4.56 1.86
C TRP A 31 -7.58 3.14 2.22
N GLU A 32 -7.50 2.87 3.52
CA GLU A 32 -7.09 1.60 4.09
C GLU A 32 -8.35 0.85 4.52
N HIS A 33 -8.50 -0.38 4.08
CA HIS A 33 -9.62 -1.22 4.48
C HIS A 33 -9.30 -1.85 5.84
N LEU A 34 -10.08 -1.48 6.86
CA LEU A 34 -9.80 -1.74 8.28
C LEU A 34 -9.63 -3.23 8.60
N ARG A 35 -10.38 -4.10 7.90
CA ARG A 35 -10.26 -5.56 8.10
C ARG A 35 -8.95 -6.14 7.56
N PHE A 36 -8.37 -5.54 6.50
CA PHE A 36 -7.04 -5.93 6.03
C PHE A 36 -5.96 -5.41 6.98
N VAL A 37 -6.12 -4.19 7.49
CA VAL A 37 -5.22 -3.62 8.51
C VAL A 37 -5.19 -4.51 9.76
N ALA A 38 -6.35 -4.87 10.29
CA ALA A 38 -6.45 -5.75 11.46
C ALA A 38 -5.78 -7.11 11.22
N LEU A 39 -5.99 -7.72 10.04
CA LEU A 39 -5.33 -8.99 9.69
C LEU A 39 -3.82 -8.86 9.57
N ASN A 40 -3.32 -7.76 9.00
CA ASN A 40 -1.88 -7.50 8.95
C ASN A 40 -1.29 -7.32 10.35
N ASP A 41 -1.95 -6.58 11.25
CA ASP A 41 -1.49 -6.42 12.62
C ASP A 41 -1.50 -7.76 13.38
N GLU A 42 -2.57 -8.57 13.26
CA GLU A 42 -2.63 -9.92 13.84
C GLU A 42 -1.51 -10.83 13.30
N LEU A 43 -1.22 -10.75 11.99
CA LEU A 43 -0.18 -11.54 11.36
C LEU A 43 1.22 -11.14 11.82
N LEU A 44 1.51 -9.84 11.90
CA LEU A 44 2.79 -9.35 12.41
C LEU A 44 2.98 -9.77 13.88
N ALA A 45 1.93 -9.65 14.71
CA ALA A 45 1.97 -10.07 16.10
C ALA A 45 2.22 -11.58 16.25
N ALA A 46 1.60 -12.41 15.40
CA ALA A 46 1.82 -13.85 15.37
C ALA A 46 3.26 -14.22 14.98
N LEU A 47 3.95 -13.35 14.24
CA LEU A 47 5.36 -13.48 13.86
C LEU A 47 6.31 -12.75 14.84
N GLY A 48 5.80 -12.36 16.02
CA GLY A 48 6.60 -11.74 17.09
C GLY A 48 7.04 -10.30 16.79
N GLY A 49 6.35 -9.61 15.88
CA GLY A 49 6.67 -8.24 15.50
C GLY A 49 5.45 -7.33 15.42
N ALA A 50 5.69 -6.13 14.91
CA ALA A 50 4.71 -5.09 14.68
C ALA A 50 5.15 -4.24 13.49
N TRP A 51 4.38 -3.20 13.14
CA TRP A 51 4.71 -2.32 12.02
C TRP A 51 6.03 -1.53 12.25
N ASP A 52 6.33 -1.21 13.50
CA ASP A 52 7.48 -0.43 13.99
C ASP A 52 8.63 -1.32 14.50
N LEU A 53 8.33 -2.61 14.73
CA LEU A 53 9.30 -3.66 15.00
C LEU A 53 9.08 -4.83 14.03
N PRO A 54 9.47 -4.69 12.75
CA PRO A 54 9.18 -5.71 11.75
C PRO A 54 9.76 -7.07 12.12
N PRO A 55 9.03 -8.19 11.88
CA PRO A 55 9.56 -9.53 12.06
C PRO A 55 10.84 -9.79 11.26
N LYS A 56 11.60 -10.82 11.66
CA LYS A 56 12.84 -11.21 10.97
C LYS A 56 12.57 -11.72 9.55
N PRO A 57 13.56 -11.69 8.64
CA PRO A 57 13.34 -12.09 7.25
C PRO A 57 13.08 -13.56 6.97
N ASP A 58 13.56 -14.41 7.84
CA ASP A 58 13.45 -15.85 7.80
C ASP A 58 12.17 -16.39 8.46
N GLU A 59 11.31 -15.51 8.99
CA GLU A 59 10.04 -15.93 9.58
C GLU A 59 9.12 -16.57 8.53
N SER A 60 8.57 -17.74 8.88
CA SER A 60 7.80 -18.54 7.95
C SER A 60 6.31 -18.21 8.00
N PHE A 61 5.75 -17.89 6.84
CA PHE A 61 4.31 -17.75 6.67
C PHE A 61 3.59 -19.11 6.57
N THR A 62 4.27 -20.25 6.52
CA THR A 62 3.64 -21.56 6.27
C THR A 62 3.22 -22.32 7.54
N GLY A 63 3.47 -21.75 8.72
CA GLY A 63 3.17 -22.41 10.00
C GLY A 63 1.68 -22.61 10.27
N GLN A 64 1.33 -23.74 10.91
CA GLN A 64 -0.02 -24.02 11.41
C GLN A 64 -0.63 -22.91 12.30
N PRO A 65 0.14 -22.16 13.12
CA PRO A 65 -0.41 -21.06 13.92
C PRO A 65 -1.11 -19.97 13.11
N LEU A 66 -0.81 -19.85 11.80
CA LEU A 66 -1.42 -18.85 10.92
C LEU A 66 -2.72 -19.34 10.26
N ASN A 67 -3.09 -20.61 10.41
CA ASN A 67 -4.31 -21.18 9.80
C ASN A 67 -5.60 -20.41 10.15
N PRO A 68 -5.83 -19.97 11.40
CA PRO A 68 -6.99 -19.14 11.72
C PRO A 68 -7.00 -17.81 10.94
N LEU A 69 -5.82 -17.19 10.75
CA LEU A 69 -5.69 -15.96 9.98
C LEU A 69 -5.94 -16.21 8.49
N ARG A 70 -5.51 -17.36 7.95
CA ARG A 70 -5.83 -17.78 6.57
C ARG A 70 -7.33 -17.90 6.33
N LEU A 71 -8.05 -18.49 7.28
CA LEU A 71 -9.51 -18.61 7.19
C LEU A 71 -10.18 -17.23 7.22
N LYS A 72 -9.79 -16.36 8.17
CA LYS A 72 -10.30 -14.98 8.23
C LYS A 72 -10.02 -14.21 6.93
N ALA A 73 -8.82 -14.35 6.39
CA ALA A 73 -8.41 -13.71 5.14
C ALA A 73 -9.23 -14.20 3.95
N ARG A 74 -9.48 -15.51 3.81
CA ARG A 74 -10.33 -16.07 2.75
C ARG A 74 -11.76 -15.52 2.81
N LEU A 75 -12.36 -15.50 3.99
CA LEU A 75 -13.70 -14.92 4.19
C LEU A 75 -13.75 -13.43 3.86
N LEU A 76 -12.68 -12.68 4.16
CA LEU A 76 -12.58 -11.28 3.76
C LEU A 76 -12.50 -11.14 2.24
N ILE A 77 -11.65 -11.92 1.58
CA ILE A 77 -11.48 -11.94 0.12
C ILE A 77 -12.78 -12.31 -0.60
N GLU A 78 -13.53 -13.29 -0.11
CA GLU A 78 -14.82 -13.70 -0.67
C GLU A 78 -15.84 -12.55 -0.74
N GLY A 79 -15.75 -11.59 0.19
CA GLY A 79 -16.58 -10.38 0.16
C GLY A 79 -16.38 -9.50 -1.07
N PHE A 80 -15.26 -9.66 -1.79
CA PHE A 80 -14.93 -8.93 -3.00
C PHE A 80 -15.26 -9.70 -4.29
N ALA A 81 -15.75 -10.93 -4.20
CA ALA A 81 -16.06 -11.77 -5.36
C ALA A 81 -16.97 -11.12 -6.43
N PRO A 82 -17.92 -10.22 -6.10
CA PRO A 82 -18.75 -9.56 -7.12
C PRO A 82 -17.99 -8.54 -7.99
N ALA A 83 -16.83 -8.06 -7.53
CA ALA A 83 -16.09 -7.00 -8.21
C ALA A 83 -15.17 -7.56 -9.30
N ASN A 84 -15.16 -6.92 -10.47
CA ASN A 84 -14.28 -7.31 -11.58
C ASN A 84 -12.80 -7.05 -11.27
N VAL A 85 -12.50 -5.92 -10.63
CA VAL A 85 -11.17 -5.57 -10.14
C VAL A 85 -11.32 -4.94 -8.76
N TRP A 86 -10.63 -5.51 -7.78
CA TRP A 86 -10.64 -5.03 -6.41
C TRP A 86 -9.21 -4.99 -5.85
N GLY A 87 -9.02 -4.27 -4.75
CA GLY A 87 -7.75 -4.24 -4.05
C GLY A 87 -7.86 -3.55 -2.71
N TRP A 88 -6.73 -3.50 -2.01
CA TRP A 88 -6.60 -2.77 -0.76
C TRP A 88 -5.22 -2.15 -0.68
N LYS A 89 -5.08 -1.17 0.23
CA LYS A 89 -3.81 -0.56 0.56
C LYS A 89 -3.57 -0.69 2.06
N ASP A 90 -2.35 -1.07 2.42
CA ASP A 90 -1.79 -1.00 3.76
C ASP A 90 -0.26 -1.04 3.59
N PRO A 91 0.53 -0.10 4.16
CA PRO A 91 1.99 -0.17 4.12
C PRO A 91 2.56 -1.50 4.61
N ARG A 92 1.91 -2.15 5.60
CA ARG A 92 2.30 -3.44 6.18
C ARG A 92 2.25 -4.59 5.18
N ASN A 93 1.52 -4.43 4.06
CA ASN A 93 1.57 -5.39 2.96
C ASN A 93 3.01 -5.63 2.50
N SER A 94 3.92 -4.66 2.65
CA SER A 94 5.36 -4.82 2.36
C SER A 94 6.01 -5.94 3.18
N LEU A 95 5.55 -6.14 4.41
CA LEU A 95 6.04 -7.16 5.34
C LEU A 95 5.26 -8.47 5.22
N THR A 96 3.97 -8.39 4.88
CA THR A 96 3.05 -9.53 4.87
C THR A 96 2.75 -10.08 3.48
N LEU A 97 3.39 -9.54 2.43
CA LEU A 97 3.15 -9.91 1.04
C LEU A 97 3.19 -11.42 0.77
N PRO A 98 4.15 -12.21 1.32
CA PRO A 98 4.18 -13.65 1.07
C PRO A 98 2.92 -14.39 1.55
N PHE A 99 2.32 -13.94 2.67
CA PHE A 99 1.05 -14.50 3.14
C PHE A 99 -0.09 -14.27 2.16
N TRP A 100 -0.15 -13.06 1.58
CA TRP A 100 -1.19 -12.68 0.63
C TRP A 100 -1.01 -13.33 -0.75
N GLN A 101 0.24 -13.46 -1.24
CA GLN A 101 0.54 -14.18 -2.48
C GLN A 101 0.16 -15.67 -2.42
N ASP A 102 0.35 -16.31 -1.27
CA ASP A 102 -0.08 -17.70 -1.05
C ASP A 102 -1.62 -17.85 -1.14
N LEU A 103 -2.38 -16.87 -0.64
CA LEU A 103 -3.84 -16.89 -0.70
C LEU A 103 -4.40 -16.43 -2.05
N LEU A 104 -3.65 -15.57 -2.77
CA LEU A 104 -4.04 -14.96 -4.04
C LEU A 104 -2.90 -15.12 -5.06
N PRO A 105 -2.80 -16.27 -5.75
CA PRO A 105 -1.73 -16.50 -6.73
C PRO A 105 -1.70 -15.52 -7.92
N GLY A 106 -2.81 -14.81 -8.18
CA GLY A 106 -2.90 -13.76 -9.20
C GLY A 106 -2.75 -12.34 -8.67
N LEU A 107 -2.28 -12.16 -7.42
CA LEU A 107 -2.17 -10.85 -6.78
C LEU A 107 -1.16 -9.96 -7.50
N ARG A 108 -1.64 -8.84 -8.05
CA ARG A 108 -0.81 -7.79 -8.62
C ARG A 108 -0.40 -6.79 -7.54
N THR A 109 0.89 -6.47 -7.48
CA THR A 109 1.46 -5.58 -6.46
C THR A 109 1.91 -4.26 -7.07
N LEU A 110 1.23 -3.15 -6.73
CA LEU A 110 1.69 -1.81 -7.06
C LEU A 110 2.58 -1.27 -5.94
N ILE A 111 3.86 -1.07 -6.25
CA ILE A 111 4.86 -0.54 -5.32
C ILE A 111 5.08 0.94 -5.63
N VAL A 112 4.75 1.80 -4.68
CA VAL A 112 4.96 3.26 -4.77
C VAL A 112 6.16 3.65 -3.92
N VAL A 113 7.28 3.93 -4.57
CA VAL A 113 8.52 4.34 -3.91
C VAL A 113 8.53 5.85 -3.74
N ARG A 114 8.88 6.32 -2.55
CA ARG A 114 9.04 7.75 -2.22
C ARG A 114 10.43 7.98 -1.65
N ASN A 115 11.00 9.18 -1.88
CA ASN A 115 12.28 9.57 -1.31
C ASN A 115 12.31 9.27 0.21
N PRO A 116 13.32 8.53 0.71
CA PRO A 116 13.41 8.15 2.12
C PRO A 116 13.46 9.35 3.08
N LEU A 117 14.06 10.47 2.68
CA LEU A 117 14.10 11.70 3.49
C LEU A 117 12.73 12.34 3.63
N GLU A 118 11.91 12.31 2.58
CA GLU A 118 10.53 12.78 2.66
C GLU A 118 9.65 11.91 3.55
N VAL A 119 9.85 10.59 3.49
CA VAL A 119 9.16 9.66 4.38
C VAL A 119 9.57 9.93 5.83
N ALA A 120 10.87 10.09 6.10
CA ALA A 120 11.38 10.40 7.42
C ALA A 120 10.86 11.74 7.96
N HIS A 121 10.87 12.79 7.12
CA HIS A 121 10.29 14.09 7.47
C HIS A 121 8.80 13.98 7.79
N SER A 122 8.03 13.32 6.92
CA SER A 122 6.59 13.14 7.13
C SER A 122 6.26 12.34 8.39
N MET A 123 7.06 11.31 8.72
CA MET A 123 6.88 10.54 9.94
C MET A 123 7.23 11.35 11.19
N ARG A 124 8.26 12.19 11.13
CA ARG A 124 8.62 13.09 12.23
C ARG A 124 7.53 14.09 12.53
N GLU A 125 6.99 14.76 11.52
CA GLU A 125 5.92 15.76 11.69
C GLU A 125 4.64 15.14 12.28
N ARG A 126 4.33 13.90 11.90
CA ARG A 126 3.12 13.21 12.36
C ARG A 126 3.28 12.60 13.76
N ASN A 127 4.38 11.91 14.02
CA ASN A 127 4.53 11.01 15.18
C ASN A 127 5.71 11.37 16.10
N GLY A 128 6.46 12.44 15.81
CA GLY A 128 7.69 12.77 16.55
C GLY A 128 8.83 11.78 16.36
N THR A 129 8.76 10.93 15.34
CA THR A 129 9.73 9.87 15.06
C THR A 129 11.10 10.43 14.66
N SER A 130 12.20 9.78 15.08
CA SER A 130 13.55 10.17 14.65
C SER A 130 13.79 9.82 13.19
N TYR A 131 14.63 10.61 12.50
CA TYR A 131 15.03 10.32 11.12
C TYR A 131 15.70 8.95 10.99
N SER A 132 16.60 8.60 11.92
CA SER A 132 17.29 7.30 11.90
C SER A 132 16.32 6.12 11.95
N PHE A 133 15.30 6.20 12.82
CA PHE A 133 14.28 5.17 12.91
C PHE A 133 13.42 5.11 11.65
N ALA A 134 12.96 6.25 11.14
CA ALA A 134 12.12 6.29 9.95
C ALA A 134 12.86 5.80 8.68
N LEU A 135 14.13 6.18 8.50
CA LEU A 135 14.98 5.70 7.41
C LEU A 135 15.21 4.18 7.51
N ARG A 136 15.42 3.66 8.72
CA ARG A 136 15.56 2.21 8.94
C ARG A 136 14.28 1.46 8.61
N LEU A 137 13.12 1.95 9.03
CA LEU A 137 11.83 1.35 8.64
C LEU A 137 11.62 1.41 7.12
N TRP A 138 11.91 2.55 6.49
CA TRP A 138 11.84 2.68 5.04
C TRP A 138 12.68 1.63 4.34
N GLU A 139 13.94 1.45 4.75
CA GLU A 139 14.85 0.44 4.19
C GLU A 139 14.29 -0.97 4.36
N ILE A 140 13.84 -1.34 5.57
CA ILE A 140 13.30 -2.67 5.86
C ILE A 140 12.10 -2.96 4.94
N TYR A 141 11.13 -2.05 4.86
CA TYR A 141 9.90 -2.24 4.08
C TYR A 141 10.21 -2.38 2.58
N ASN A 142 11.03 -1.48 2.03
CA ASN A 142 11.38 -1.53 0.60
C ASN A 142 12.21 -2.76 0.26
N ARG A 143 13.16 -3.14 1.13
CA ARG A 143 13.97 -4.35 0.95
C ARG A 143 13.09 -5.61 0.91
N ARG A 144 12.09 -5.72 1.79
CA ARG A 144 11.16 -6.87 1.76
C ARG A 144 10.42 -6.97 0.44
N LEU A 145 9.92 -5.84 -0.08
CA LEU A 145 9.23 -5.82 -1.37
C LEU A 145 10.14 -6.29 -2.51
N VAL A 146 11.41 -5.86 -2.53
CA VAL A 146 12.37 -6.30 -3.54
C VAL A 146 12.64 -7.80 -3.44
N GLU A 147 12.75 -8.33 -2.22
CA GLU A 147 13.02 -9.75 -1.95
C GLU A 147 11.86 -10.67 -2.36
N VAL A 148 10.60 -10.24 -2.17
CA VAL A 148 9.43 -11.15 -2.25
C VAL A 148 8.44 -10.85 -3.38
N ALA A 149 8.39 -9.62 -3.90
CA ALA A 149 7.42 -9.30 -4.95
C ALA A 149 7.85 -9.95 -6.28
N ASN A 150 6.99 -10.77 -6.88
CA ASN A 150 7.25 -11.39 -8.17
C ASN A 150 7.41 -10.32 -9.27
N GLU A 151 8.47 -10.40 -10.07
CA GLU A 151 8.76 -9.42 -11.13
C GLU A 151 7.65 -9.32 -12.18
N LYS A 152 6.94 -10.43 -12.44
CA LYS A 152 5.86 -10.49 -13.43
C LYS A 152 4.54 -9.90 -12.91
N ASP A 153 4.37 -9.91 -11.60
CA ASP A 153 3.12 -9.50 -10.93
C ASP A 153 3.29 -8.19 -10.15
N ARG A 154 4.37 -7.44 -10.39
CA ARG A 154 4.63 -6.14 -9.73
C ARG A 154 4.79 -5.01 -10.74
N LEU A 155 4.35 -3.81 -10.34
CA LEU A 155 4.68 -2.56 -11.00
C LEU A 155 5.29 -1.61 -9.98
N VAL A 156 6.46 -1.05 -10.29
CA VAL A 156 7.13 -0.05 -9.45
C VAL A 156 6.92 1.33 -10.05
N THR A 157 6.50 2.28 -9.23
CA THR A 157 6.34 3.69 -9.58
C THR A 157 6.96 4.59 -8.53
N CYS A 158 7.48 5.74 -8.95
CA CYS A 158 7.95 6.77 -8.05
C CYS A 158 6.80 7.72 -7.71
N TYR A 159 6.68 8.08 -6.44
CA TYR A 159 5.68 9.05 -5.97
C TYR A 159 5.73 10.37 -6.75
N ASP A 160 6.93 10.78 -7.16
CA ASP A 160 7.22 12.01 -7.89
C ASP A 160 6.63 12.03 -9.30
N ALA A 161 6.53 10.86 -9.95
CA ALA A 161 6.00 10.74 -11.30
C ALA A 161 4.53 11.21 -11.39
N PHE A 162 3.79 11.11 -10.29
CA PHE A 162 2.42 11.62 -10.23
C PHE A 162 2.35 13.15 -10.27
N PHE A 163 3.42 13.87 -9.94
CA PHE A 163 3.46 15.33 -9.99
C PHE A 163 4.07 15.87 -11.28
N GLU A 164 4.84 15.05 -12.00
CA GLU A 164 5.41 15.40 -13.30
C GLU A 164 4.39 15.20 -14.43
N ASN A 165 3.77 14.01 -14.51
CA ASN A 165 2.76 13.70 -15.51
C ASN A 165 1.77 12.66 -14.98
N THR A 166 0.80 13.14 -14.21
CA THR A 166 -0.21 12.30 -13.56
C THR A 166 -0.99 11.43 -14.54
N GLU A 167 -1.39 11.98 -15.69
CA GLU A 167 -2.18 11.23 -16.68
C GLU A 167 -1.38 10.04 -17.25
N SER A 168 -0.11 10.28 -17.59
CA SER A 168 0.76 9.22 -18.12
C SER A 168 1.00 8.12 -17.09
N GLU A 169 1.34 8.51 -15.86
CA GLU A 169 1.63 7.54 -14.81
C GLU A 169 0.39 6.76 -14.37
N LEU A 170 -0.76 7.44 -14.25
CA LEU A 170 -2.02 6.78 -13.95
C LEU A 170 -2.40 5.80 -15.07
N ARG A 171 -2.25 6.16 -16.36
CA ARG A 171 -2.50 5.24 -17.49
C ARG A 171 -1.71 3.95 -17.36
N ARG A 172 -0.40 4.06 -17.05
CA ARG A 172 0.50 2.92 -16.87
C ARG A 172 0.00 1.98 -15.76
N ILE A 173 -0.46 2.56 -14.65
CA ILE A 173 -0.99 1.79 -13.51
C ILE A 173 -2.34 1.16 -13.85
N LEU A 174 -3.24 1.87 -14.54
CA LEU A 174 -4.55 1.30 -14.92
C LEU A 174 -4.40 0.11 -15.86
N GLN A 175 -3.48 0.19 -16.84
CA GLN A 175 -3.13 -0.94 -17.71
C GLN A 175 -2.62 -2.13 -16.91
N PHE A 176 -1.69 -1.90 -15.98
CA PHE A 176 -1.19 -2.94 -15.08
C PHE A 176 -2.27 -3.52 -14.17
N ALA A 177 -3.22 -2.72 -13.69
CA ALA A 177 -4.31 -3.16 -12.83
C ALA A 177 -5.52 -3.74 -13.59
N ALA A 178 -5.48 -3.76 -14.94
CA ALA A 178 -6.64 -4.09 -15.79
C ALA A 178 -7.89 -3.23 -15.50
N LEU A 179 -7.69 -1.98 -15.11
CA LEU A 179 -8.74 -0.98 -14.92
C LEU A 179 -8.97 -0.18 -16.20
N LYS A 180 -10.21 0.32 -16.37
CA LYS A 180 -10.57 1.18 -17.50
C LYS A 180 -10.01 2.59 -17.29
N ASP A 181 -9.65 3.25 -18.38
CA ASP A 181 -9.15 4.64 -18.38
C ASP A 181 -10.24 5.69 -18.64
N THR A 182 -11.51 5.31 -18.56
CA THR A 182 -12.66 6.20 -18.82
C THR A 182 -12.67 7.45 -17.93
N GLU A 183 -12.28 7.30 -16.67
CA GLU A 183 -12.20 8.39 -15.68
C GLU A 183 -10.80 8.98 -15.53
N LEU A 184 -9.83 8.62 -16.40
CA LEU A 184 -8.42 8.95 -16.22
C LEU A 184 -8.19 10.46 -16.08
N ARG A 185 -8.78 11.29 -16.94
CA ARG A 185 -8.60 12.75 -16.89
C ARG A 185 -9.20 13.36 -15.62
N SER A 186 -10.41 12.89 -15.25
CA SER A 186 -11.13 13.29 -14.03
C SER A 186 -10.34 12.92 -12.77
N ALA A 187 -9.78 11.71 -12.72
CA ALA A 187 -8.93 11.26 -11.64
C ALA A 187 -7.61 12.05 -11.58
N ALA A 188 -6.92 12.24 -12.70
CA ALA A 188 -5.64 12.96 -12.76
C ALA A 188 -5.76 14.42 -12.27
N ALA A 189 -6.89 15.08 -12.55
CA ALA A 189 -7.16 16.44 -12.07
C ALA A 189 -7.20 16.56 -10.53
N LEU A 190 -7.36 15.44 -9.80
CA LEU A 190 -7.31 15.43 -8.32
C LEU A 190 -5.90 15.61 -7.76
N VAL A 191 -4.85 15.45 -8.57
CA VAL A 191 -3.46 15.64 -8.12
C VAL A 191 -3.02 17.10 -8.25
N SER A 192 -3.47 17.80 -9.30
CA SER A 192 -3.12 19.21 -9.57
C SER A 192 -3.57 20.20 -8.49
N THR A 193 -4.48 19.82 -7.60
CA THR A 193 -4.93 20.64 -6.47
C THR A 193 -3.98 20.61 -5.27
N ARG A 194 -2.96 19.74 -5.26
CA ARG A 194 -1.97 19.66 -4.18
C ARG A 194 -0.64 20.29 -4.58
N ARG A 195 -0.19 21.28 -3.81
CA ARG A 195 1.23 21.64 -3.74
C ARG A 195 1.94 20.55 -2.93
N ARG A 196 3.00 19.96 -3.49
CA ARG A 196 3.93 19.08 -2.77
C ARG A 196 4.48 19.84 -1.57
N HIS A 197 4.10 19.45 -0.35
CA HIS A 197 4.46 20.17 0.88
C HIS A 197 5.95 20.07 1.23
N THR A 198 6.63 19.01 0.76
CA THR A 198 8.06 18.79 0.98
C THR A 198 8.64 18.01 -0.20
N HIS A 199 9.75 18.49 -0.76
CA HIS A 199 10.51 17.84 -1.82
C HIS A 199 11.97 17.74 -1.39
N PHE A 200 12.52 16.53 -1.36
CA PHE A 200 13.96 16.31 -1.25
C PHE A 200 14.48 15.69 -2.55
N THR A 201 15.62 16.18 -3.02
CA THR A 201 16.35 15.79 -4.23
C THR A 201 17.63 15.04 -3.89
N ILE A 202 18.38 14.58 -4.89
CA ILE A 202 19.68 13.92 -4.68
C ILE A 202 20.73 14.92 -4.18
N ASP A 203 20.50 16.22 -4.36
CA ASP A 203 21.40 17.29 -3.94
C ASP A 203 21.19 17.75 -2.47
N ASP A 204 20.23 17.16 -1.76
CA ASP A 204 19.92 17.41 -0.33
C ASP A 204 20.61 16.42 0.61
#